data_AF-A0A0K0E4N3-F1
#
_entry.id   AF-A0A0K0E4N3-F1
#
_cell.length_a   1.000
_cell.length_b   1.000
_cell.length_c   1.000
_cell.angle_alpha   90.00
_cell.angle_beta   90.00
_cell.angle_gamma   90.00
#
_symmetry.space_group_name_H-M   'P 1'
#
loop_
_entity.id
_entity.type
_entity.pdbx_description
1 polymer ?
#
loop_
_entity_poly.entity_id
_entity_poly.type
_entity_poly.pdbx_seq_one_letter_code
_entity_poly.pdbx_strand_id
1 'polypeptide(L)'
;MSKLFSIILLFSFLYTTLSFKCGSNKFEEGIASSIVDLHCKGQKVAINKCCLQHDRCYDRQDPKKNCDKAFCDCLSAVTKGNSLCQTLGTSHMCNIVKLFGQPVYDKAKKNKVNKTKVEKAKKDKKTKSDGESKAEEEFVNKKKKSKRNKKQKIEKTLSKEETDETELFNTTEKL
;
A
#
# COMPACT_ATOMS: atom_id res chain seq x y z
N MET A 1 -3.68 -13.70 35.41
CA MET A 1 -3.92 -12.70 34.33
C MET A 1 -2.90 -12.76 33.19
N SER A 2 -1.64 -13.18 33.40
CA SER A 2 -0.60 -13.20 32.35
C SER A 2 -0.90 -14.09 31.11
N LYS A 3 -1.46 -15.31 31.30
CA LYS A 3 -1.72 -16.24 30.18
C LYS A 3 -2.77 -15.73 29.17
N LEU A 4 -3.80 -15.03 29.63
CA LEU A 4 -4.83 -14.43 28.76
C LEU A 4 -4.24 -13.31 27.89
N PHE A 5 -3.35 -12.48 28.45
CA PHE A 5 -2.64 -11.46 27.69
C PHE A 5 -1.72 -12.08 26.63
N SER A 6 -0.96 -13.13 26.97
CA SER A 6 -0.14 -13.85 25.99
C SER A 6 -0.99 -14.45 24.86
N ILE A 7 -2.15 -15.03 25.18
CA ILE A 7 -3.07 -15.58 24.19
C ILE A 7 -3.66 -14.46 23.31
N ILE A 8 -4.09 -13.33 23.88
CA ILE A 8 -4.59 -12.17 23.12
C ILE A 8 -3.51 -11.59 22.22
N LEU A 9 -2.25 -11.53 22.66
CA LEU A 9 -1.13 -11.09 21.84
C LEU A 9 -0.81 -12.08 20.73
N LEU A 10 -0.84 -13.39 20.99
CA LEU A 10 -0.69 -14.42 19.95
C LEU A 10 -1.80 -14.35 18.92
N PHE A 11 -3.06 -14.24 19.36
CA PHE A 11 -4.19 -14.03 18.46
C PHE A 11 -4.05 -12.72 17.69
N SER A 12 -3.69 -11.60 18.32
CA SER A 12 -3.47 -10.32 17.64
C SER A 12 -2.32 -10.40 16.63
N PHE A 13 -1.25 -11.13 16.95
CA PHE A 13 -0.12 -11.37 16.05
C PHE A 13 -0.53 -12.27 14.87
N LEU A 14 -1.44 -13.22 15.07
CA LEU A 14 -2.05 -14.00 14.00
C LEU A 14 -3.03 -13.15 13.17
N TYR A 15 -3.89 -12.34 13.79
CA TYR A 15 -4.89 -11.50 13.13
C TYR A 15 -4.28 -10.34 12.34
N THR A 16 -3.13 -9.81 12.74
CA THR A 16 -2.44 -8.72 12.01
C THR A 16 -1.93 -9.14 10.63
N THR A 17 -2.05 -10.43 10.26
CA THR A 17 -1.70 -10.92 8.92
C THR A 17 -2.85 -10.92 7.91
N LEU A 18 -4.06 -10.48 8.26
CA LEU A 18 -5.24 -10.70 7.41
C LEU A 18 -5.79 -9.46 6.68
N SER A 19 -4.94 -8.50 6.30
CA SER A 19 -5.34 -7.49 5.30
C SER A 19 -4.93 -7.93 3.91
N PHE A 20 -5.86 -7.88 2.95
CA PHE A 20 -5.57 -8.16 1.55
C PHE A 20 -4.76 -7.00 0.96
N LYS A 21 -3.60 -7.32 0.40
CA LYS A 21 -2.54 -6.43 -0.04
C LYS A 21 -2.06 -6.87 -1.42
N CYS A 22 -2.96 -6.70 -2.38
CA CYS A 22 -2.65 -6.94 -3.77
C CYS A 22 -3.12 -5.75 -4.61
N GLY A 23 -2.17 -4.98 -5.14
CA GLY A 23 -2.44 -3.71 -5.80
C GLY A 23 -1.53 -2.60 -5.27
N SER A 24 -1.43 -1.50 -6.02
CA SER A 24 -0.52 -0.39 -5.73
C SER A 24 -1.14 0.69 -4.84
N ASN A 25 -2.47 0.68 -4.71
CA ASN A 25 -3.29 1.62 -3.95
C ASN A 25 -4.58 0.94 -3.46
N LYS A 26 -5.38 1.66 -2.65
CA LYS A 26 -6.61 1.12 -2.04
C LYS A 26 -7.70 0.73 -3.02
N PHE A 27 -7.79 1.42 -4.15
CA PHE A 27 -8.77 1.10 -5.19
C PHE A 27 -8.41 -0.22 -5.88
N GLU A 28 -7.15 -0.37 -6.28
CA GLU A 28 -6.62 -1.62 -6.85
C GLU A 28 -6.72 -2.79 -5.85
N GLU A 29 -6.39 -2.56 -4.57
CA GLU A 29 -6.60 -3.54 -3.49
C GLU A 29 -8.06 -3.99 -3.41
N GLY A 30 -9.02 -3.07 -3.53
CA GLY A 30 -10.45 -3.35 -3.52
C GLY A 30 -10.89 -4.21 -4.69
N ILE A 31 -10.55 -3.81 -5.93
CA ILE A 31 -10.90 -4.58 -7.15
C ILE A 31 -10.30 -5.98 -7.08
N ALA A 32 -9.02 -6.10 -6.75
CA ALA A 32 -8.35 -7.39 -6.67
C ALA A 32 -8.98 -8.26 -5.56
N SER A 33 -9.35 -7.67 -4.42
CA SER A 33 -10.07 -8.40 -3.37
C SER A 33 -11.41 -8.92 -3.88
N SER A 34 -12.23 -8.07 -4.54
CA SER A 34 -13.55 -8.47 -5.04
C SER A 34 -13.46 -9.62 -6.05
N ILE A 35 -12.51 -9.56 -7.00
CA ILE A 35 -12.28 -10.63 -7.98
C ILE A 35 -11.92 -11.95 -7.28
N VAL A 36 -11.01 -11.88 -6.30
CA VAL A 36 -10.59 -13.05 -5.52
C VAL A 36 -11.74 -13.60 -4.66
N ASP A 37 -12.54 -12.73 -4.06
CA ASP A 37 -13.70 -13.13 -3.26
C ASP A 37 -14.77 -13.84 -4.12
N LEU A 38 -14.97 -13.40 -5.36
CA LEU A 38 -15.95 -13.97 -6.30
C LEU A 38 -15.49 -15.30 -6.91
N HIS A 39 -14.22 -15.40 -7.32
CA HIS A 39 -13.75 -16.51 -8.16
C HIS A 39 -12.83 -17.51 -7.46
N CYS A 40 -12.21 -17.12 -6.34
CA CYS A 40 -11.13 -17.84 -5.67
C CYS A 40 -11.48 -18.19 -4.22
N LYS A 41 -12.71 -18.69 -4.00
CA LYS A 41 -13.22 -19.04 -2.66
C LYS A 41 -12.22 -19.94 -1.91
N GLY A 42 -11.83 -19.51 -0.71
CA GLY A 42 -10.86 -20.22 0.14
C GLY A 42 -9.39 -20.01 -0.22
N GLN A 43 -9.05 -19.33 -1.32
CA GLN A 43 -7.67 -19.13 -1.79
C GLN A 43 -7.14 -17.72 -1.54
N LYS A 44 -7.97 -16.80 -0.99
CA LYS A 44 -7.61 -15.39 -0.75
C LYS A 44 -6.33 -15.20 0.04
N VAL A 45 -6.16 -15.94 1.14
CA VAL A 45 -4.96 -15.84 1.99
C VAL A 45 -3.71 -16.28 1.24
N ALA A 46 -3.80 -17.36 0.47
CA ALA A 46 -2.70 -17.88 -0.33
C ALA A 46 -2.32 -16.95 -1.48
N ILE A 47 -3.31 -16.39 -2.18
CA ILE A 47 -3.11 -15.36 -3.23
C ILE A 47 -2.46 -14.11 -2.63
N ASN A 48 -2.94 -13.64 -1.47
CA ASN A 48 -2.37 -12.49 -0.77
C ASN A 48 -0.88 -12.70 -0.44
N LYS A 49 -0.51 -13.92 -0.03
CA LYS A 49 0.89 -14.28 0.22
C LYS A 49 1.76 -14.15 -1.05
N CYS A 50 1.23 -14.50 -2.22
CA CYS A 50 1.92 -14.26 -3.49
C CYS A 50 2.15 -12.77 -3.75
N CYS A 51 1.14 -11.93 -3.50
CA CYS A 51 1.26 -10.47 -3.69
C CYS A 51 2.32 -9.86 -2.74
N LEU A 52 2.28 -10.22 -1.46
CA LEU A 52 3.28 -9.77 -0.49
C LEU A 52 4.71 -10.21 -0.85
N GLN A 53 4.87 -11.39 -1.46
CA GLN A 53 6.17 -11.86 -1.94
C GLN A 53 6.65 -11.08 -3.18
N HIS A 54 5.74 -10.74 -4.09
CA HIS A 54 6.02 -9.91 -5.27
C HIS A 54 6.44 -8.49 -4.88
N ASP A 55 5.71 -7.85 -3.97
CA ASP A 55 6.05 -6.53 -3.41
C ASP A 55 7.46 -6.54 -2.79
N ARG A 56 7.79 -7.56 -2.01
CA ARG A 56 9.14 -7.72 -1.44
C ARG A 56 10.22 -7.91 -2.51
N CYS A 57 9.91 -8.63 -3.59
CA CYS A 57 10.82 -8.82 -4.71
C CYS A 57 11.13 -7.48 -5.39
N TYR A 58 10.08 -6.67 -5.62
CA TYR A 58 10.20 -5.30 -6.11
C TYR A 58 10.99 -4.41 -5.15
N ASP A 59 10.72 -4.45 -3.84
CA ASP A 59 11.47 -3.68 -2.83
C ASP A 59 12.95 -4.07 -2.78
N ARG A 60 13.28 -5.34 -2.99
CA ARG A 60 14.67 -5.81 -3.10
C ARG A 60 15.33 -5.37 -4.40
N GLN A 61 14.55 -5.00 -5.42
CA GLN A 61 15.03 -4.67 -6.76
C GLN A 61 15.66 -5.86 -7.47
N ASP A 62 15.12 -7.05 -7.22
CA ASP A 62 15.42 -8.23 -8.04
C ASP A 62 14.86 -7.97 -9.46
N PRO A 63 15.44 -8.52 -10.55
CA PRO A 63 15.00 -8.21 -11.91
C PRO A 63 13.47 -8.38 -12.08
N LYS A 64 12.77 -7.34 -12.55
CA LYS A 64 11.30 -7.33 -12.70
C LYS A 64 10.75 -8.62 -13.33
N LYS A 65 11.36 -9.06 -14.44
CA LYS A 65 10.97 -10.30 -15.14
C LYS A 65 10.97 -11.53 -14.22
N ASN A 66 11.93 -11.63 -13.31
CA ASN A 66 12.03 -12.72 -12.35
C ASN A 66 10.96 -12.59 -11.26
N CYS A 67 10.72 -11.38 -10.75
CA CYS A 67 9.66 -11.13 -9.79
C CYS A 67 8.28 -11.47 -10.37
N ASP A 68 7.98 -10.98 -11.58
CA ASP A 68 6.70 -11.22 -12.25
C ASP A 68 6.50 -12.69 -12.57
N LYS A 69 7.56 -13.38 -13.03
CA LYS A 69 7.50 -14.83 -13.25
C LYS A 69 7.19 -15.58 -11.96
N ALA A 70 7.95 -15.30 -10.88
CA ALA A 70 7.75 -15.96 -9.60
C ALA A 70 6.34 -15.68 -9.02
N PHE A 71 5.81 -14.48 -9.23
CA PHE A 71 4.45 -14.13 -8.86
C PHE A 71 3.41 -14.96 -9.64
N CYS A 72 3.54 -15.02 -10.97
CA CYS A 72 2.64 -15.83 -11.81
C CYS A 72 2.70 -17.32 -11.45
N ASP A 73 3.89 -17.86 -11.21
CA ASP A 73 4.08 -19.25 -10.80
C ASP A 73 3.43 -19.51 -9.44
N CYS A 74 3.59 -18.59 -8.47
CA CYS A 74 2.93 -18.66 -7.17
C CYS A 74 1.40 -18.68 -7.31
N LEU A 75 0.84 -17.76 -8.10
CA LEU A 75 -0.59 -17.69 -8.36
C LEU A 75 -1.12 -18.99 -8.97
N SER A 76 -0.44 -19.54 -9.98
CA SER A 76 -0.82 -20.81 -10.60
C SER A 76 -0.80 -21.96 -9.59
N ALA A 77 0.23 -22.02 -8.73
CA ALA A 77 0.36 -23.06 -7.72
C ALA A 77 -0.76 -23.00 -6.66
N VAL A 78 -1.04 -21.82 -6.09
CA VAL A 78 -2.06 -21.67 -5.04
C VAL A 78 -3.50 -21.77 -5.57
N THR A 79 -3.68 -21.65 -6.88
CA THR A 79 -4.98 -21.77 -7.55
C THR A 79 -5.17 -23.08 -8.30
N LYS A 80 -4.22 -24.02 -8.16
CA LYS A 80 -4.31 -25.36 -8.77
C LYS A 80 -5.61 -26.05 -8.37
N GLY A 81 -6.33 -26.59 -9.35
CA GLY A 81 -7.63 -27.24 -9.15
C GLY A 81 -8.85 -26.32 -9.20
N ASN A 82 -8.66 -24.99 -9.23
CA ASN A 82 -9.73 -24.01 -9.41
C ASN A 82 -9.57 -23.28 -10.76
N SER A 83 -10.11 -23.86 -11.83
CA SER A 83 -10.01 -23.32 -13.19
C SER A 83 -10.64 -21.93 -13.32
N LEU A 84 -11.77 -21.71 -12.65
CA LEU A 84 -12.47 -20.42 -12.66
C LEU A 84 -11.62 -19.33 -12.01
N CYS A 85 -10.99 -19.60 -10.87
CA CYS A 85 -10.04 -18.69 -10.24
C CYS A 85 -8.81 -18.43 -11.13
N GLN A 86 -8.28 -19.46 -11.80
CA GLN A 86 -7.13 -19.29 -12.70
C GLN A 86 -7.47 -18.39 -13.89
N THR A 87 -8.55 -18.69 -14.61
CA THR A 87 -8.92 -17.98 -15.83
C THR A 87 -9.42 -16.57 -15.56
N LEU A 88 -10.34 -16.39 -14.60
CA LEU A 88 -11.02 -15.10 -14.36
C LEU A 88 -10.42 -14.28 -13.21
N GLY A 89 -9.60 -14.91 -12.36
CA GLY A 89 -8.93 -14.23 -11.25
C GLY A 89 -7.46 -13.99 -11.53
N THR A 90 -6.65 -15.04 -11.37
CA THR A 90 -5.20 -14.91 -11.25
C THR A 90 -4.45 -14.75 -12.57
N SER A 91 -4.99 -15.22 -13.70
CA SER A 91 -4.41 -14.95 -15.03
C SER A 91 -4.36 -13.45 -15.32
N HIS A 92 -5.43 -12.73 -15.04
CA HIS A 92 -5.47 -11.28 -15.19
C HIS A 92 -4.44 -10.58 -14.30
N MET A 93 -4.32 -11.01 -13.04
CA MET A 93 -3.32 -10.46 -12.11
C MET A 93 -1.89 -10.66 -12.64
N CYS A 94 -1.57 -11.85 -13.16
CA CYS A 94 -0.28 -12.15 -13.78
C CYS A 94 0.01 -11.26 -15.00
N ASN A 95 -0.99 -11.07 -15.87
CA ASN A 95 -0.83 -10.25 -17.08
C ASN A 95 -0.66 -8.77 -16.74
N ILE A 96 -1.40 -8.25 -15.76
CA ILE A 96 -1.33 -6.86 -15.33
C ILE A 96 0.08 -6.51 -14.83
N VAL A 97 0.71 -7.33 -13.98
CA VAL A 97 2.06 -7.01 -13.48
C VAL A 97 3.12 -7.09 -14.58
N LYS A 98 2.97 -8.04 -15.52
CA LYS A 98 3.89 -8.17 -16.66
C LYS A 98 3.84 -6.95 -17.57
N LEU A 99 2.63 -6.51 -17.95
CA LEU A 99 2.41 -5.40 -18.88
C LEU A 99 2.59 -4.03 -18.22
N PHE A 100 2.05 -3.83 -17.01
CA PHE A 100 1.92 -2.52 -16.37
C PHE A 100 2.69 -2.40 -15.05
N GLY A 101 3.46 -3.41 -14.65
CA GLY A 101 4.18 -3.38 -13.38
C GLY A 101 5.43 -2.48 -13.35
N GLN A 102 5.89 -1.97 -14.50
CA GLN A 102 7.15 -1.21 -14.58
C GLN A 102 7.14 0.08 -13.73
N PRO A 103 6.09 0.94 -13.77
CA PRO A 103 6.04 2.12 -12.92
C PRO A 103 6.09 1.80 -11.42
N VAL A 104 5.48 0.69 -11.00
CA VAL A 104 5.47 0.23 -9.60
C VAL A 104 6.85 -0.26 -9.19
N TYR A 105 7.51 -1.03 -10.07
CA TYR A 105 8.88 -1.49 -9.89
C TYR A 105 9.87 -0.32 -9.72
N ASP A 106 9.76 0.70 -10.57
CA ASP A 106 10.61 1.90 -10.51
C ASP A 106 10.31 2.76 -9.27
N LYS A 107 9.04 2.81 -8.83
CA LYS A 107 8.65 3.45 -7.57
C LYS A 107 9.28 2.76 -6.37
N ALA A 108 9.28 1.43 -6.33
CA ALA A 108 9.96 0.66 -5.29
C ALA A 108 11.46 0.96 -5.23
N LYS A 109 12.11 1.13 -6.40
CA LYS A 109 13.52 1.54 -6.50
C LYS A 109 13.77 2.88 -5.82
N LYS A 110 12.95 3.89 -6.14
CA LYS A 110 13.05 5.23 -5.57
C LYS A 110 12.85 5.21 -4.05
N ASN A 111 11.89 4.41 -3.56
CA ASN A 111 11.65 4.24 -2.13
C ASN A 111 12.84 3.62 -1.41
N LYS A 112 13.47 2.59 -1.99
CA LYS A 112 14.68 1.97 -1.46
C LYS A 112 15.83 2.99 -1.35
N VAL A 113 16.10 3.75 -2.41
CA VAL A 113 17.15 4.78 -2.44
C VAL A 113 16.89 5.87 -1.39
N ASN A 114 15.65 6.34 -1.27
CA ASN A 114 15.27 7.35 -0.29
C ASN A 114 15.47 6.84 1.15
N LYS A 115 15.09 5.58 1.42
CA LYS A 115 15.29 4.93 2.71
C LYS A 115 16.78 4.87 3.08
N THR A 116 17.63 4.42 2.15
CA THR A 116 19.08 4.36 2.38
C THR A 116 19.71 5.74 2.62
N LYS A 117 19.28 6.77 1.87
CA LYS A 117 19.75 8.16 2.09
C LYS A 117 19.38 8.68 3.47
N VAL A 118 18.16 8.40 3.94
CA VAL A 118 17.70 8.79 5.28
C VAL A 118 18.46 8.03 6.37
N GLU A 119 18.70 6.74 6.19
CA GLU A 119 19.49 5.93 7.14
C GLU A 119 20.94 6.41 7.24
N LYS A 120 21.57 6.76 6.11
CA LYS A 120 22.91 7.36 6.08
C LYS A 120 22.94 8.71 6.79
N ALA A 121 22.01 9.61 6.48
CA ALA A 121 21.92 10.92 7.15
C ALA A 121 21.66 10.82 8.66
N LYS A 122 20.89 9.81 9.11
CA LYS A 122 20.70 9.53 10.54
C LYS A 122 21.98 9.04 11.20
N LYS A 123 22.77 8.20 10.52
CA LYS A 123 24.07 7.74 11.02
C LYS A 123 25.06 8.91 11.14
N ASP A 124 25.14 9.76 10.11
CA ASP A 124 26.04 10.92 10.11
C ASP A 124 25.66 11.96 11.18
N LYS A 125 24.36 12.12 11.50
CA LYS A 125 23.89 12.95 12.61
C LYS A 125 24.16 12.33 13.98
N LYS A 126 24.00 11.02 14.14
CA LYS A 126 24.27 10.31 15.41
C LYS A 126 25.76 10.31 15.78
N THR A 127 26.65 10.40 14.80
CA THR A 127 28.10 10.55 15.05
C THR A 127 28.52 11.99 15.35
N LYS A 128 27.61 12.99 15.23
CA LYS A 128 27.89 14.41 15.50
C LYS A 128 27.13 15.00 16.70
N SER A 129 26.26 14.24 17.38
CA SER A 129 25.39 14.75 18.45
C SER A 129 25.76 14.31 19.86
N ASP A 130 27.05 14.10 20.14
CA ASP A 130 27.62 14.16 21.51
C ASP A 130 28.04 15.60 21.89
N GLY A 131 27.50 16.60 21.18
CA GLY A 131 27.64 18.02 21.49
C GLY A 131 26.42 18.79 21.00
N GLU A 132 25.74 19.48 21.91
CA GLU A 132 24.76 20.53 21.63
C GLU A 132 23.35 20.11 21.16
N SER A 133 22.58 19.65 22.15
CA SER A 133 21.17 19.98 22.28
C SER A 133 21.00 21.51 22.28
N LYS A 134 20.34 22.07 21.24
CA LYS A 134 19.55 23.32 21.27
C LYS A 134 18.98 23.78 19.91
N ALA A 135 19.39 23.19 18.79
CA ALA A 135 18.95 23.64 17.45
C ALA A 135 17.81 22.82 16.80
N GLU A 136 17.34 21.74 17.43
CA GLU A 136 16.43 20.78 16.78
C GLU A 136 14.92 21.11 16.95
N GLU A 137 14.58 22.03 17.85
CA GLU A 137 13.18 22.48 18.06
C GLU A 137 12.66 23.43 16.96
N GLU A 138 13.55 24.20 16.32
CA GLU A 138 13.12 25.22 15.36
C GLU A 138 12.77 24.65 13.97
N PHE A 139 13.40 23.53 13.58
CA PHE A 139 13.15 22.88 12.28
C PHE A 139 11.86 22.03 12.27
N VAL A 140 11.50 21.44 13.41
CA VAL A 140 10.25 20.68 13.58
C VAL A 140 9.04 21.63 13.56
N ASN A 141 9.19 22.85 14.09
CA ASN A 141 8.12 23.83 14.10
C ASN A 141 7.83 24.42 12.70
N LYS A 142 8.86 24.65 11.88
CA LYS A 142 8.68 25.08 10.47
C LYS A 142 7.95 24.05 9.60
N LYS A 143 8.23 22.74 9.78
CA LYS A 143 7.52 21.67 9.04
C LYS A 143 6.05 21.50 9.46
N LYS A 144 5.73 21.69 10.75
CA LYS A 144 4.33 21.67 11.23
C LYS A 144 3.51 22.85 10.67
N LYS A 145 4.09 24.05 10.59
CA LYS A 145 3.42 25.26 10.06
C LYS A 145 3.09 25.12 8.56
N SER A 146 4.00 24.56 7.76
CA SER A 146 3.79 24.35 6.31
C SER A 146 2.68 23.32 6.00
N LYS A 147 2.58 22.23 6.78
CA LYS A 147 1.51 21.23 6.60
C LYS A 147 0.13 21.77 6.98
N ARG A 148 0.04 22.64 8.00
CA ARG A 148 -1.24 23.24 8.45
C ARG A 148 -1.82 24.21 7.41
N ASN A 149 -0.96 25.02 6.78
CA ASN A 149 -1.36 25.95 5.70
C ASN A 149 -1.86 25.20 4.45
N LYS A 150 -1.28 24.04 4.12
CA LYS A 150 -1.73 23.23 2.98
C LYS A 150 -3.08 22.56 3.25
N LYS A 151 -3.34 22.11 4.48
CA LYS A 151 -4.62 21.48 4.85
C LYS A 151 -5.78 22.50 4.82
N GLN A 152 -5.57 23.69 5.36
CA GLN A 152 -6.58 24.77 5.33
C GLN A 152 -6.89 25.27 3.90
N LYS A 153 -5.90 25.27 3.01
CA LYS A 153 -6.12 25.66 1.61
C LYS A 153 -6.95 24.62 0.83
N ILE A 154 -6.83 23.34 1.16
CA ILE A 154 -7.62 22.26 0.53
C ILE A 154 -9.04 22.22 1.10
N GLU A 155 -9.23 22.34 2.42
CA GLU A 155 -10.56 22.37 3.05
C GLU A 155 -11.41 23.55 2.54
N LYS A 156 -10.79 24.72 2.28
CA LYS A 156 -11.50 25.91 1.78
C LYS A 156 -11.87 25.84 0.29
N THR A 157 -11.21 24.96 -0.49
CA THR A 157 -11.58 24.70 -1.89
C THR A 157 -12.68 23.65 -1.96
N LEU A 158 -12.62 22.62 -1.12
CA LEU A 158 -13.62 21.55 -1.10
C LEU A 158 -15.00 22.03 -0.61
N SER A 159 -15.04 22.93 0.38
CA SER A 159 -16.29 23.54 0.84
C SER A 159 -16.92 24.51 -0.16
N LYS A 160 -16.20 24.91 -1.22
CA LYS A 160 -16.70 25.81 -2.26
C LYS A 160 -17.31 25.03 -3.43
N GLU A 161 -16.78 23.84 -3.72
CA GLU A 161 -17.36 22.93 -4.73
C GLU A 161 -18.66 22.27 -4.23
N GLU A 162 -18.78 21.95 -2.93
CA GLU A 162 -20.02 21.38 -2.36
C GLU A 162 -21.21 22.38 -2.37
N THR A 163 -20.96 23.69 -2.29
CA THR A 163 -22.01 24.71 -2.39
C THR A 163 -22.53 24.92 -3.81
N ASP A 164 -21.67 24.73 -4.82
CA ASP A 164 -22.04 24.95 -6.22
C ASP A 164 -22.81 23.75 -6.80
N GLU A 165 -22.55 22.52 -6.33
CA GLU A 165 -23.34 21.33 -6.73
C GLU A 165 -24.70 21.24 -6.03
N THR A 166 -24.85 21.83 -4.83
CA THR A 166 -26.10 21.81 -4.07
C THR A 166 -27.14 22.83 -4.59
N GLU A 167 -26.72 23.91 -5.25
CA GLU A 167 -27.66 24.85 -5.93
C GLU A 167 -28.18 24.31 -7.28
N LEU A 168 -27.42 23.45 -7.97
CA LEU A 168 -27.85 22.83 -9.23
C LEU A 168 -28.87 21.71 -9.02
N PHE A 169 -28.82 21.00 -7.88
CA PHE A 169 -29.77 19.92 -7.57
C PHE A 169 -31.14 20.43 -7.10
N ASN A 170 -31.23 21.60 -6.44
CA ASN A 170 -32.48 22.15 -5.92
C ASN A 170 -33.34 22.92 -6.96
N THR A 171 -32.78 23.22 -8.14
CA THR A 171 -33.49 23.89 -9.24
C THR A 171 -34.14 22.92 -10.22
N THR A 172 -33.79 21.63 -10.16
CA THR A 172 -34.30 20.60 -11.08
C THR A 172 -35.50 19.80 -10.53
N GLU A 173 -35.86 20.01 -9.25
CA GLU A 173 -36.99 19.34 -8.57
C GLU A 173 -38.27 20.21 -8.47
N LYS A 174 -38.31 21.35 -9.21
CA LYS A 174 -39.40 22.36 -9.16
C LYS A 174 -40.03 22.71 -10.51
N LEU A 175 -39.84 21.88 -11.54
CA LEU A 175 -40.44 22.01 -12.88
C LEU A 175 -41.20 20.74 -13.26
#